data_AF-A0A352E065-F1
#
_entry.id   AF-A0A352E065-F1
#
_cell.length_a   1.000
_cell.length_b   1.000
_cell.length_c   1.000
_cell.angle_alpha   90.00
_cell.angle_beta   90.00
_cell.angle_gamma   90.00
#
_symmetry.space_group_name_H-M   'P 1'
#
loop_
_entity.id
_entity.type
_entity.pdbx_description
1 polymer ?
#
loop_
_entity_poly.entity_id
_entity_poly.type
_entity_poly.pdbx_seq_one_letter_code
_entity_poly.pdbx_strand_id
1 'polypeptide(L)'
;MAFVAGLVGAACPSASRAEDDRVESSEDAAAGVARDANLVDLGANFDANVFDQRGDGWMLRGNVVRRRVNGQPTPAVEPGESPTISRGRRVGAARLDRIARICTLADEQRRALELAIESDVRELAAAIDAERRRYAGVTVNMSDQEGQRRWHQFQQDVQRCRRRIEELFESGSLFAGVLALTLDDSQRERLDTEIASRRSFLWSTMVATVLLKVDDAVGLDAEQHRLVEEALLAREPRLRLDESARRSNAHAEQMLVYSTLADVDAAPLQAALSERQWRALATLMNQGRAMRSWLEQQGLVERPAEAP
;
A
#
# COMPACT_ATOMS: atom_id res chain seq x y z
N MET A 1 10.35 58.22 49.52
CA MET A 1 10.42 59.49 48.75
C MET A 1 11.21 59.17 47.49
N ALA A 2 10.65 59.12 46.29
CA ALA A 2 9.87 60.15 45.62
C ALA A 2 8.69 59.59 44.80
N PHE A 3 7.62 60.39 44.76
CA PHE A 3 6.47 60.33 43.85
C PHE A 3 6.88 60.84 42.44
N VAL A 4 6.13 60.46 41.39
CA VAL A 4 5.40 61.38 40.47
C VAL A 4 4.89 60.66 39.20
N ALA A 5 3.59 60.92 38.92
CA ALA A 5 2.81 60.98 37.67
C ALA A 5 3.07 59.97 36.52
N GLY A 6 2.07 59.32 35.93
CA GLY A 6 0.68 59.73 35.71
C GLY A 6 0.51 60.20 34.26
N LEU A 7 0.12 59.29 33.36
CA LEU A 7 -0.32 59.64 32.00
C LEU A 7 -1.49 58.75 31.62
N VAL A 8 -2.69 59.34 31.70
CA VAL A 8 -3.97 58.78 31.27
C VAL A 8 -4.09 59.05 29.77
N GLY A 9 -3.99 57.99 28.97
CA GLY A 9 -4.22 58.05 27.52
C GLY A 9 -5.71 58.03 27.22
N ALA A 10 -6.19 59.07 26.52
CA ALA A 10 -7.56 59.18 26.04
C ALA A 10 -7.87 58.11 24.98
N ALA A 11 -8.92 57.33 25.22
CA ALA A 11 -9.47 56.40 24.24
C ALA A 11 -10.31 57.17 23.22
N CYS A 12 -9.94 57.11 21.94
CA CYS A 12 -10.78 57.56 20.84
C CYS A 12 -11.87 56.49 20.56
N PRO A 13 -13.16 56.85 20.45
CA PRO A 13 -14.19 55.93 20.00
C PRO A 13 -14.03 55.71 18.49
N SER A 14 -13.62 54.51 18.10
CA SER A 14 -13.69 54.05 16.72
C SER A 14 -15.17 53.93 16.32
N ALA A 15 -15.58 54.78 15.36
CA ALA A 15 -16.89 54.73 14.75
C ALA A 15 -17.11 53.33 14.12
N SER A 16 -18.01 52.56 14.72
CA SER A 16 -18.56 51.35 14.12
C SER A 16 -19.39 51.75 12.90
N ARG A 17 -18.77 51.73 11.72
CA ARG A 17 -19.51 51.70 10.45
C ARG A 17 -20.29 50.38 10.44
N ALA A 18 -21.61 50.49 10.57
CA ALA A 18 -22.53 49.41 10.20
C ALA A 18 -22.34 49.18 8.70
N GLU A 19 -21.50 48.20 8.35
CA GLU A 19 -21.48 47.67 7.00
C GLU A 19 -22.83 46.97 6.79
N ASP A 20 -23.60 47.48 5.83
CA ASP A 20 -24.85 46.92 5.35
C ASP A 20 -24.70 45.40 5.16
N ASP A 21 -25.50 44.62 5.89
CA ASP A 21 -25.66 43.19 5.69
C ASP A 21 -26.14 42.97 4.25
N ARG A 22 -25.19 42.77 3.34
CA ARG A 22 -25.47 42.29 1.99
C ARG A 22 -26.02 40.88 2.12
N VAL A 23 -27.34 40.77 2.07
CA VAL A 23 -28.05 39.50 1.90
C VAL A 23 -27.63 38.94 0.54
N GLU A 24 -26.59 38.10 0.53
CA GLU A 24 -26.28 37.27 -0.63
C GLU A 24 -27.54 36.47 -0.98
N SER A 25 -27.89 36.45 -2.25
CA SER A 25 -29.04 35.68 -2.70
C SER A 25 -28.81 34.20 -2.35
N SER A 26 -29.83 33.51 -1.85
CA SER A 26 -29.73 32.09 -1.46
C SER A 26 -29.23 31.19 -2.60
N GLU A 27 -29.38 31.63 -3.86
CA GLU A 27 -28.94 30.91 -5.05
C GLU A 27 -27.43 31.00 -5.27
N ASP A 28 -26.83 32.19 -5.05
CA ASP A 28 -25.38 32.38 -5.17
C ASP A 28 -24.62 31.63 -4.06
N ALA A 29 -25.19 31.59 -2.86
CA ALA A 29 -24.65 30.82 -1.75
C ALA A 29 -24.67 29.30 -2.04
N ALA A 30 -25.76 28.78 -2.61
CA ALA A 30 -25.86 27.38 -2.99
C ALA A 30 -24.91 27.01 -4.15
N ALA A 31 -24.75 27.89 -5.13
CA ALA A 31 -23.81 27.70 -6.24
C ALA A 31 -22.34 27.72 -5.79
N GLY A 32 -22.00 28.55 -4.80
CA GLY A 32 -20.68 28.57 -4.17
C GLY A 32 -20.34 27.26 -3.46
N VAL A 33 -21.27 26.75 -2.64
CA VAL A 33 -21.10 25.48 -1.92
C VAL A 33 -20.94 24.29 -2.88
N ALA A 34 -21.68 24.26 -3.99
CA ALA A 34 -21.57 23.20 -4.99
C ALA A 34 -20.22 23.21 -5.74
N ARG A 35 -19.62 24.39 -5.96
CA ARG A 35 -18.28 24.51 -6.57
C ARG A 35 -17.19 24.03 -5.60
N ASP A 36 -17.30 24.39 -4.34
CA ASP A 36 -16.33 23.99 -3.31
C ASP A 36 -16.38 22.48 -3.03
N ALA A 37 -17.55 21.85 -3.20
CA ALA A 37 -17.72 20.40 -3.03
C ALA A 37 -16.86 19.56 -3.98
N ASN A 38 -16.43 20.09 -5.13
CA ASN A 38 -15.63 19.39 -6.13
C ASN A 38 -14.13 19.69 -6.06
N LEU A 39 -13.70 20.55 -5.11
CA LEU A 39 -12.29 20.89 -4.92
C LEU A 39 -11.59 19.85 -4.04
N VAL A 40 -10.52 19.26 -4.56
CA VAL A 40 -9.68 18.29 -3.85
C VAL A 40 -8.28 18.85 -3.68
N ASP A 41 -7.80 18.95 -2.44
CA ASP A 41 -6.40 19.28 -2.12
C ASP A 41 -5.54 18.01 -2.24
N LEU A 42 -4.71 17.94 -3.28
CA LEU A 42 -3.86 16.78 -3.54
C LEU A 42 -2.75 16.63 -2.50
N GLY A 43 -2.20 17.73 -2.01
CA GLY A 43 -1.13 17.73 -1.01
C GLY A 43 -1.60 17.21 0.34
N ALA A 44 -2.79 17.63 0.77
CA ALA A 44 -3.41 17.15 2.01
C ALA A 44 -3.79 15.66 1.95
N ASN A 45 -4.07 15.15 0.75
CA ASN A 45 -4.45 13.76 0.53
C ASN A 45 -3.28 12.82 0.19
N PHE A 46 -2.08 13.35 -0.10
CA PHE A 46 -0.93 12.55 -0.54
C PHE A 46 -0.55 11.45 0.45
N ASP A 47 -0.25 11.80 1.70
CA ASP A 47 0.18 10.83 2.72
C ASP A 47 -0.90 9.78 3.03
N ALA A 48 -2.16 10.22 3.12
CA ALA A 48 -3.28 9.33 3.37
C ALA A 48 -3.37 8.28 2.25
N ASN A 49 -3.25 8.71 1.00
CA ASN A 49 -3.25 7.76 -0.10
C ASN A 49 -1.97 6.91 -0.10
N VAL A 50 -0.77 7.46 0.05
CA VAL A 50 0.46 6.63 0.05
C VAL A 50 0.46 5.59 1.18
N PHE A 51 0.10 5.96 2.40
CA PHE A 51 0.31 5.12 3.59
C PHE A 51 -0.95 4.42 4.10
N ASP A 52 -2.09 5.10 4.09
CA ASP A 52 -3.25 4.64 4.84
C ASP A 52 -4.25 3.87 3.96
N GLN A 53 -4.18 4.01 2.62
CA GLN A 53 -5.21 3.44 1.74
C GLN A 53 -5.23 1.92 1.86
N ARG A 54 -6.31 1.37 2.42
CA ARG A 54 -6.59 -0.06 2.51
C ARG A 54 -7.63 -0.42 1.44
N GLY A 55 -7.18 -0.95 0.31
CA GLY A 55 -8.05 -1.39 -0.80
C GLY A 55 -8.07 -0.48 -2.04
N ASP A 56 -9.03 -0.71 -2.92
CA ASP A 56 -9.12 -0.06 -4.25
C ASP A 56 -9.69 1.37 -4.22
N GLY A 57 -10.25 1.80 -3.08
CA GLY A 57 -10.84 3.13 -2.91
C GLY A 57 -9.82 4.21 -2.57
N TRP A 58 -9.87 5.34 -3.26
CA TRP A 58 -9.06 6.52 -2.95
C TRP A 58 -9.60 7.23 -1.71
N MET A 59 -8.70 7.60 -0.80
CA MET A 59 -9.12 8.37 0.37
C MET A 59 -9.12 9.85 0.05
N LEU A 60 -10.33 10.39 0.01
CA LEU A 60 -10.58 11.82 0.04
C LEU A 60 -10.86 12.18 1.50
N ARG A 61 -9.85 12.65 2.23
CA ARG A 61 -10.09 13.29 3.53
C ARG A 61 -10.92 14.51 3.22
N GLY A 62 -12.20 14.46 3.66
CA GLY A 62 -13.30 15.26 3.12
C GLY A 62 -12.92 16.72 2.88
N ASN A 63 -13.48 17.25 1.79
CA ASN A 63 -13.34 18.60 1.21
C ASN A 63 -13.75 19.75 2.13
N VAL A 64 -13.63 19.57 3.44
CA VAL A 64 -13.38 20.69 4.34
C VAL A 64 -11.97 21.19 3.99
N VAL A 65 -11.86 21.85 2.84
CA VAL A 65 -11.20 23.15 2.80
C VAL A 65 -11.76 23.80 4.05
N ARG A 66 -11.01 23.74 5.16
CA ARG A 66 -11.32 24.52 6.33
C ARG A 66 -11.19 25.92 5.78
N ARG A 67 -12.32 26.44 5.25
CA ARG A 67 -12.53 27.84 4.91
C ARG A 67 -11.89 28.51 6.09
N ARG A 68 -10.77 29.19 5.88
CA ARG A 68 -9.99 29.75 6.97
C ARG A 68 -10.93 30.68 7.72
N VAL A 69 -11.62 30.17 8.73
CA VAL A 69 -12.43 30.98 9.62
C VAL A 69 -11.37 31.78 10.35
N ASN A 70 -11.19 33.04 9.93
CA ASN A 70 -10.19 34.02 10.38
C ASN A 70 -8.84 34.08 9.66
N GLY A 71 -8.70 33.57 8.42
CA GLY A 71 -7.50 33.86 7.60
C GLY A 71 -6.16 33.30 8.13
N GLN A 72 -6.14 32.65 9.30
CA GLN A 72 -4.92 32.13 9.88
C GLN A 72 -4.36 30.99 9.01
N PRO A 73 -3.06 31.02 8.69
CA PRO A 73 -2.40 29.91 8.02
C PRO A 73 -2.60 28.65 8.86
N THR A 74 -2.90 27.53 8.21
CA THR A 74 -2.77 26.21 8.83
C THR A 74 -1.38 26.15 9.45
N PRO A 75 -1.23 25.79 10.74
CA PRO A 75 0.08 25.71 11.37
C PRO A 75 0.97 24.86 10.47
N ALA A 76 2.11 25.42 10.08
CA ALA A 76 3.11 24.67 9.33
C ALA A 76 3.32 23.37 10.08
N VAL A 77 3.19 22.24 9.38
CA VAL A 77 3.50 20.93 9.95
C VAL A 77 4.89 21.07 10.56
N GLU A 78 4.98 20.94 11.88
CA GLU A 78 6.27 21.06 12.56
C GLU A 78 7.27 20.09 11.91
N PRO A 79 8.58 20.39 11.95
CA PRO A 79 9.63 19.55 11.38
C PRO A 79 9.79 18.23 12.17
N GLY A 80 8.73 17.44 12.24
CA GLY A 80 8.71 16.07 12.71
C GLY A 80 9.31 15.15 11.66
N GLU A 81 9.72 13.98 12.13
CA GLU A 81 10.21 12.91 11.27
C GLU A 81 9.19 12.55 10.18
N SER A 82 9.64 12.43 8.93
CA SER A 82 8.78 12.06 7.80
C SER A 82 8.08 10.72 8.09
N PRO A 83 6.76 10.59 7.90
CA PRO A 83 6.02 9.33 8.10
C PRO A 83 6.64 8.14 7.36
N THR A 84 7.28 8.40 6.20
CA THR A 84 8.02 7.40 5.42
C THR A 84 9.15 6.77 6.24
N ILE A 85 9.92 7.59 6.98
CA ILE A 85 11.07 7.14 7.76
C ILE A 85 10.59 6.23 8.89
N SER A 86 9.63 6.68 9.70
CA SER A 86 9.16 5.91 10.84
C SER A 86 8.52 4.58 10.40
N ARG A 87 7.82 4.55 9.25
CA ARG A 87 7.26 3.32 8.70
C ARG A 87 8.34 2.40 8.13
N GLY A 88 9.27 2.94 7.34
CA GLY A 88 10.38 2.19 6.75
C GLY A 88 11.23 1.53 7.83
N ARG A 89 11.58 2.27 8.90
CA ARG A 89 12.29 1.72 10.06
C ARG A 89 11.53 0.60 10.75
N ARG A 90 10.21 0.74 10.93
CA ARG A 90 9.40 -0.31 11.56
C ARG A 90 9.40 -1.61 10.75
N VAL A 91 9.25 -1.50 9.43
CA VAL A 91 9.31 -2.64 8.51
C VAL A 91 10.70 -3.28 8.53
N GLY A 92 11.74 -2.45 8.42
CA GLY A 92 13.13 -2.92 8.45
C GLY A 92 13.49 -3.60 9.77
N ALA A 93 13.10 -3.01 10.90
CA ALA A 93 13.33 -3.60 12.22
C ALA A 93 12.64 -4.95 12.38
N ALA A 94 11.36 -5.06 11.97
CA ALA A 94 10.64 -6.33 12.04
C ALA A 94 11.29 -7.43 11.16
N ARG A 95 11.80 -7.06 9.99
CA ARG A 95 12.54 -7.95 9.09
C ARG A 95 13.88 -8.36 9.69
N LEU A 96 14.65 -7.41 10.20
CA LEU A 96 15.93 -7.67 10.87
C LEU A 96 15.76 -8.57 12.09
N ASP A 97 14.77 -8.32 12.94
CA ASP A 97 14.52 -9.13 14.13
C ASP A 97 14.14 -10.57 13.76
N ARG A 98 13.45 -10.77 12.63
CA ARG A 98 13.16 -12.11 12.09
C ARG A 98 14.44 -12.81 11.67
N ILE A 99 15.28 -12.15 10.87
CA ILE A 99 16.57 -12.71 10.40
C ILE A 99 17.49 -12.98 11.60
N ALA A 100 17.53 -12.08 12.58
CA ALA A 100 18.29 -12.23 13.82
C ALA A 100 17.92 -13.51 14.57
N ARG A 101 16.62 -13.82 14.67
CA ARG A 101 16.14 -15.05 15.31
C ARG A 101 16.50 -16.32 14.52
N ILE A 102 16.38 -16.29 13.19
CA ILE A 102 16.64 -17.47 12.32
C ILE A 102 18.14 -17.77 12.24
N CYS A 103 18.95 -16.75 11.99
CA CYS A 103 20.38 -16.88 11.71
C CYS A 103 21.26 -16.77 12.95
N THR A 104 20.69 -16.32 14.09
CA THR A 104 21.43 -16.04 15.33
C THR A 104 22.57 -15.05 15.05
N LEU A 105 22.22 -13.87 14.54
CA LEU A 105 23.19 -12.87 14.08
C LEU A 105 24.13 -12.41 15.20
N ALA A 106 25.41 -12.27 14.87
CA ALA A 106 26.37 -11.55 15.71
C ALA A 106 26.07 -10.05 15.74
N ASP A 107 26.59 -9.34 16.74
CA ASP A 107 26.36 -7.90 16.92
C ASP A 107 26.88 -7.09 15.72
N GLU A 108 28.02 -7.46 15.15
CA GLU A 108 28.59 -6.80 13.97
C GLU A 108 27.69 -6.99 12.74
N GLN A 109 27.17 -8.21 12.53
CA GLN A 109 26.24 -8.52 11.44
C GLN A 109 24.94 -7.73 11.58
N ARG A 110 24.37 -7.71 12.80
CA ARG A 110 23.17 -6.93 13.10
C ARG A 110 23.40 -5.46 12.82
N ARG A 111 24.52 -4.90 13.28
CA ARG A 111 24.84 -3.48 13.08
C ARG A 111 25.00 -3.11 11.62
N ALA A 112 25.67 -3.95 10.81
CA ALA A 112 25.78 -3.75 9.37
C ALA A 112 24.40 -3.69 8.69
N LEU A 113 23.51 -4.61 9.04
CA LEU A 113 22.16 -4.66 8.50
C LEU A 113 21.29 -3.48 8.94
N GLU A 114 21.41 -3.02 10.19
CA GLU A 114 20.73 -1.81 10.68
C GLU A 114 21.13 -0.55 9.88
N LEU A 115 22.42 -0.40 9.59
CA LEU A 115 22.92 0.73 8.82
C LEU A 115 22.43 0.68 7.37
N ALA A 116 22.38 -0.51 6.78
CA ALA A 116 21.83 -0.71 5.44
C ALA A 116 20.34 -0.36 5.39
N ILE A 117 19.55 -0.81 6.38
CA ILE A 117 18.14 -0.44 6.55
C ILE A 117 17.97 1.08 6.60
N GLU A 118 18.76 1.75 7.45
CA GLU A 118 18.65 3.21 7.62
C GLU A 118 18.98 3.97 6.33
N SER A 119 19.95 3.48 5.56
CA SER A 119 20.29 4.06 4.26
C SER A 119 19.13 3.93 3.26
N ASP A 120 18.61 2.72 3.07
CA ASP A 120 17.48 2.46 2.15
C ASP A 120 16.23 3.26 2.55
N VAL A 121 15.94 3.36 3.86
CA VAL A 121 14.81 4.13 4.37
C VAL A 121 14.96 5.63 4.09
N ARG A 122 16.17 6.18 4.22
CA ARG A 122 16.44 7.60 3.89
C ARG A 122 16.31 7.87 2.40
N GLU A 123 16.80 6.97 1.56
CA GLU A 123 16.65 7.08 0.10
C GLU A 123 15.17 7.05 -0.29
N LEU A 124 14.41 6.09 0.24
CA LEU A 124 12.97 6.00 0.02
C LEU A 124 12.24 7.28 0.48
N ALA A 125 12.58 7.77 1.68
CA ALA A 125 11.99 8.99 2.23
C ALA A 125 12.28 10.21 1.35
N ALA A 126 13.53 10.40 0.92
CA ALA A 126 13.90 11.50 0.03
C ALA A 126 13.14 11.43 -1.31
N ALA A 127 12.96 10.22 -1.85
CA ALA A 127 12.24 9.99 -3.10
C ALA A 127 10.73 10.29 -2.96
N ILE A 128 10.10 9.87 -1.87
CA ILE A 128 8.68 10.15 -1.60
C ILE A 128 8.45 11.62 -1.27
N ASP A 129 9.34 12.25 -0.50
CA ASP A 129 9.24 13.67 -0.15
C ASP A 129 9.44 14.58 -1.38
N ALA A 130 10.24 14.15 -2.37
CA ALA A 130 10.34 14.83 -3.65
C ALA A 130 9.03 14.79 -4.45
N GLU A 131 8.34 13.64 -4.47
CA GLU A 131 7.03 13.50 -5.11
C GLU A 131 5.95 14.30 -4.37
N ARG A 132 5.90 14.18 -3.04
CA ARG A 132 4.99 14.91 -2.16
C ARG A 132 5.03 16.42 -2.40
N ARG A 133 6.23 16.99 -2.55
CA ARG A 133 6.42 18.43 -2.80
C ARG A 133 5.76 18.93 -4.09
N ARG A 134 5.56 18.07 -5.10
CA ARG A 134 4.86 18.44 -6.35
C ARG A 134 3.37 18.75 -6.14
N TYR A 135 2.78 18.21 -5.08
CA TYR A 135 1.37 18.34 -4.77
C TYR A 135 1.08 19.33 -3.64
N ALA A 136 2.12 19.94 -3.04
CA ALA A 136 1.97 20.91 -1.96
C ALA A 136 1.19 22.15 -2.43
N GLY A 137 0.03 22.41 -1.80
CA GLY A 137 -0.84 23.53 -2.16
C GLY A 137 -1.60 23.38 -3.48
N VAL A 138 -1.54 22.20 -4.11
CA VAL A 138 -2.25 21.94 -5.37
C VAL A 138 -3.68 21.52 -5.07
N THR A 139 -4.64 22.37 -5.45
CA THR A 139 -6.07 22.05 -5.44
C THR A 139 -6.54 21.82 -6.86
N VAL A 140 -7.36 20.78 -7.07
CA VAL A 140 -7.95 20.46 -8.37
C VAL A 140 -9.47 20.46 -8.28
N ASN A 141 -10.14 20.91 -9.34
CA ASN A 141 -11.59 20.83 -9.45
C ASN A 141 -11.97 19.57 -10.25
N MET A 142 -12.66 18.63 -9.61
CA MET A 142 -13.04 17.35 -10.22
C MET A 142 -14.15 17.49 -11.28
N SER A 143 -14.81 18.65 -11.35
CA SER A 143 -15.83 18.93 -12.37
C SER A 143 -15.25 19.31 -13.73
N ASP A 144 -13.95 19.63 -13.83
CA ASP A 144 -13.31 20.01 -15.09
C ASP A 144 -12.31 18.95 -15.59
N GLN A 145 -12.03 19.00 -16.89
CA GLN A 145 -11.16 18.03 -17.56
C GLN A 145 -9.69 18.17 -17.11
N GLU A 146 -9.25 19.34 -16.68
CA GLU A 146 -7.88 19.54 -16.22
C GLU A 146 -7.65 18.91 -14.84
N GLY A 147 -8.56 19.14 -13.91
CA GLY A 147 -8.54 18.56 -12.57
C GLY A 147 -8.65 17.05 -12.61
N GLN A 148 -9.50 16.49 -13.47
CA GLN A 148 -9.56 15.03 -13.70
C GLN A 148 -8.22 14.47 -14.21
N ARG A 149 -7.57 15.15 -15.17
CA ARG A 149 -6.23 14.74 -15.66
C ARG A 149 -5.17 14.80 -14.56
N ARG A 150 -5.14 15.88 -13.77
CA ARG A 150 -4.21 16.03 -12.64
C ARG A 150 -4.47 14.99 -11.54
N TRP A 151 -5.72 14.68 -11.27
CA TRP A 151 -6.11 13.62 -10.34
C TRP A 151 -5.59 12.26 -10.80
N HIS A 152 -5.75 11.91 -12.08
CA HIS A 152 -5.20 10.66 -12.60
C HIS A 152 -3.66 10.59 -12.51
N GLN A 153 -2.95 11.69 -12.78
CA GLN A 153 -1.50 11.76 -12.60
C GLN A 153 -1.12 11.54 -11.13
N PHE A 154 -1.81 12.22 -10.20
CA PHE A 154 -1.63 12.03 -8.76
C PHE A 154 -1.82 10.57 -8.36
N GLN A 155 -2.86 9.90 -8.86
CA GLN A 155 -3.11 8.50 -8.60
C GLN A 155 -1.93 7.62 -9.07
N GLN A 156 -1.41 7.85 -10.28
CA GLN A 156 -0.28 7.08 -10.80
C GLN A 156 1.00 7.27 -9.96
N ASP A 157 1.28 8.50 -9.53
CA ASP A 157 2.47 8.80 -8.72
C ASP A 157 2.36 8.24 -7.30
N VAL A 158 1.17 8.28 -6.70
CA VAL A 158 0.91 7.59 -5.42
C VAL A 158 1.14 6.09 -5.57
N GLN A 159 0.63 5.46 -6.63
CA GLN A 159 0.85 4.02 -6.85
C GLN A 159 2.32 3.70 -7.08
N ARG A 160 3.08 4.58 -7.75
CA ARG A 160 4.53 4.46 -7.88
C ARG A 160 5.24 4.53 -6.52
N CYS A 161 4.83 5.45 -5.65
CA CYS A 161 5.36 5.56 -4.30
C CYS A 161 5.06 4.30 -3.47
N ARG A 162 3.85 3.74 -3.58
CA ARG A 162 3.49 2.48 -2.91
C ARG A 162 4.35 1.31 -3.37
N ARG A 163 4.54 1.15 -4.69
CA ARG A 163 5.44 0.11 -5.21
C ARG A 163 6.85 0.24 -4.65
N ARG A 164 7.38 1.47 -4.54
CA ARG A 164 8.70 1.70 -3.90
C ARG A 164 8.74 1.30 -2.43
N ILE A 165 7.64 1.51 -1.68
CA ILE A 165 7.53 1.04 -0.29
C ILE A 165 7.46 -0.50 -0.23
N GLU A 166 6.74 -1.12 -1.16
CA GLU A 166 6.63 -2.58 -1.26
C GLU A 166 7.94 -3.24 -1.73
N GLU A 167 8.75 -2.52 -2.50
CA GLU A 167 10.06 -2.95 -2.98
C GLU A 167 11.20 -2.59 -2.00
N LEU A 168 10.87 -1.99 -0.86
CA LEU A 168 11.83 -1.66 0.19
C LEU A 168 12.47 -2.96 0.72
N PHE A 169 13.79 -3.05 0.67
CA PHE A 169 14.59 -4.22 1.06
C PHE A 169 14.55 -5.42 0.08
N GLU A 170 14.04 -5.25 -1.14
CA GLU A 170 14.12 -6.28 -2.19
C GLU A 170 15.50 -6.35 -2.85
N SER A 171 15.69 -7.24 -3.82
CA SER A 171 17.00 -7.61 -4.42
C SER A 171 17.86 -6.45 -4.94
N GLY A 172 17.28 -5.29 -5.27
CA GLY A 172 18.00 -4.09 -5.71
C GLY A 172 18.43 -3.12 -4.60
N SER A 173 18.06 -3.39 -3.34
CA SER A 173 18.34 -2.52 -2.19
C SER A 173 19.74 -2.72 -1.61
N LEU A 174 20.26 -1.72 -0.89
CA LEU A 174 21.53 -1.85 -0.17
C LEU A 174 21.43 -2.95 0.88
N PHE A 175 20.30 -3.04 1.59
CA PHE A 175 20.04 -4.09 2.56
C PHE A 175 20.18 -5.50 1.97
N ALA A 176 19.59 -5.76 0.80
CA ALA A 176 19.70 -7.08 0.17
C ALA A 176 21.15 -7.42 -0.20
N GLY A 177 21.90 -6.45 -0.73
CA GLY A 177 23.33 -6.62 -1.03
C GLY A 177 24.17 -6.88 0.22
N VAL A 178 23.96 -6.09 1.29
CA VAL A 178 24.66 -6.27 2.58
C VAL A 178 24.28 -7.60 3.22
N LEU A 179 23.01 -8.01 3.18
CA LEU A 179 22.57 -9.30 3.69
C LEU A 179 23.28 -10.47 3.03
N ALA A 180 23.38 -10.47 1.70
CA ALA A 180 24.07 -11.52 0.95
C ALA A 180 25.54 -11.65 1.36
N LEU A 181 26.23 -10.52 1.63
CA LEU A 181 27.64 -10.47 2.02
C LEU A 181 27.89 -10.73 3.51
N THR A 182 26.91 -10.43 4.37
CA THR A 182 27.07 -10.45 5.83
C THR A 182 26.85 -11.84 6.41
N LEU A 183 25.93 -12.61 5.83
CA LEU A 183 25.64 -13.98 6.29
C LEU A 183 26.75 -14.94 5.86
N ASP A 184 27.02 -15.97 6.67
CA ASP A 184 27.78 -17.13 6.22
C ASP A 184 26.89 -18.13 5.46
N ASP A 185 27.50 -19.20 4.91
CA ASP A 185 26.76 -20.21 4.13
C ASP A 185 25.68 -20.91 4.95
N SER A 186 25.95 -21.22 6.23
CA SER A 186 25.00 -21.90 7.11
C SER A 186 23.83 -20.98 7.49
N GLN A 187 24.08 -19.70 7.70
CA GLN A 187 23.05 -18.69 7.94
C GLN A 187 22.18 -18.48 6.69
N ARG A 188 22.78 -18.44 5.49
CA ARG A 188 22.04 -18.36 4.22
C ARG A 188 21.12 -19.57 4.04
N GLU A 189 21.63 -20.78 4.20
CA GLU A 189 20.84 -22.01 4.05
C GLU A 189 19.67 -22.06 5.05
N ARG A 190 19.88 -21.65 6.30
CA ARG A 190 18.81 -21.54 7.30
C ARG A 190 17.74 -20.52 6.90
N LEU A 191 18.17 -19.34 6.43
CA LEU A 191 17.25 -18.30 5.97
C LEU A 191 16.43 -18.75 4.77
N ASP A 192 17.06 -19.37 3.77
CA ASP A 192 16.41 -19.89 2.57
C ASP A 192 15.41 -20.99 2.91
N THR A 193 15.77 -21.91 3.82
CA THR A 193 14.90 -22.98 4.30
C THR A 193 13.66 -22.42 5.01
N GLU A 194 13.83 -21.42 5.87
CA GLU A 194 12.72 -20.77 6.56
C GLU A 194 11.81 -20.00 5.57
N ILE A 195 12.39 -19.29 4.61
CA ILE A 195 11.64 -18.60 3.54
C ILE A 195 10.84 -19.62 2.73
N ALA A 196 11.46 -20.72 2.29
CA ALA A 196 10.77 -21.79 1.57
C ALA A 196 9.62 -22.38 2.41
N SER A 197 9.87 -22.71 3.68
CA SER A 197 8.86 -23.30 4.57
C SER A 197 7.65 -22.38 4.78
N ARG A 198 7.88 -21.08 5.00
CA ARG A 198 6.80 -20.10 5.15
C ARG A 198 5.99 -19.92 3.87
N ARG A 199 6.64 -20.00 2.71
CA ARG A 199 5.98 -19.93 1.39
C ARG A 199 5.05 -21.13 1.19
N SER A 200 5.56 -22.34 1.43
CA SER A 200 4.78 -23.58 1.27
C SER A 200 3.63 -23.67 2.28
N PHE A 201 3.86 -23.26 3.53
CA PHE A 201 2.80 -23.20 4.55
C PHE A 201 1.66 -22.25 4.16
N LEU A 202 2.02 -21.07 3.66
CA LEU A 202 1.01 -20.14 3.20
C LEU A 202 0.28 -20.67 1.96
N TRP A 203 1.02 -21.19 0.98
CA TRP A 203 0.44 -21.70 -0.25
C TRP A 203 -0.58 -22.80 0.06
N SER A 204 -0.22 -23.76 0.91
CA SER A 204 -1.14 -24.81 1.38
C SER A 204 -2.36 -24.23 2.10
N THR A 205 -2.21 -23.20 2.93
CA THR A 205 -3.33 -22.52 3.57
C THR A 205 -4.28 -21.85 2.56
N MET A 206 -3.74 -21.18 1.53
CA MET A 206 -4.53 -20.59 0.45
C MET A 206 -5.26 -21.66 -0.35
N VAL A 207 -4.56 -22.73 -0.74
CA VAL A 207 -5.14 -23.87 -1.47
C VAL A 207 -6.28 -24.48 -0.67
N ALA A 208 -6.06 -24.84 0.60
CA ALA A 208 -7.09 -25.42 1.46
C ALA A 208 -8.33 -24.50 1.57
N THR A 209 -8.12 -23.20 1.80
CA THR A 209 -9.23 -22.23 1.94
C THR A 209 -10.03 -22.09 0.64
N VAL A 210 -9.36 -22.06 -0.51
CA VAL A 210 -10.02 -21.91 -1.81
C VAL A 210 -10.68 -23.21 -2.25
N LEU A 211 -10.06 -24.36 -1.97
CA LEU A 211 -10.57 -25.66 -2.37
C LEU A 211 -11.90 -25.98 -1.69
N LEU A 212 -12.11 -25.55 -0.45
CA LEU A 212 -13.43 -25.60 0.20
C LEU A 212 -14.53 -24.89 -0.62
N LYS A 213 -14.22 -23.72 -1.20
CA LYS A 213 -15.17 -22.99 -2.05
C LYS A 213 -15.38 -23.69 -3.40
N VAL A 214 -14.34 -24.34 -3.92
CA VAL A 214 -14.42 -25.11 -5.18
C VAL A 214 -15.27 -26.36 -4.97
N ASP A 215 -15.10 -27.06 -3.84
CA ASP A 215 -15.93 -28.21 -3.47
C ASP A 215 -17.40 -27.84 -3.42
N ASP A 216 -17.74 -26.74 -2.76
CA ASP A 216 -19.12 -26.25 -2.68
C ASP A 216 -19.70 -25.89 -4.06
N ALA A 217 -18.89 -25.29 -4.94
CA ALA A 217 -19.33 -24.84 -6.26
C ALA A 217 -19.42 -25.97 -7.31
N VAL A 218 -18.51 -26.93 -7.25
CA VAL A 218 -18.32 -27.98 -8.26
C VAL A 218 -18.97 -29.30 -7.82
N GLY A 219 -18.97 -29.56 -6.51
CA GLY A 219 -19.37 -30.81 -5.89
C GLY A 219 -18.31 -31.89 -6.12
N LEU A 220 -17.09 -31.67 -5.64
CA LEU A 220 -16.00 -32.66 -5.72
C LEU A 220 -16.22 -33.76 -4.66
N ASP A 221 -15.88 -35.00 -5.00
CA ASP A 221 -15.71 -36.05 -3.99
C ASP A 221 -14.30 -36.00 -3.35
N ALA A 222 -14.05 -36.87 -2.37
CA ALA A 222 -12.80 -36.88 -1.62
C ALA A 222 -11.56 -37.29 -2.46
N GLU A 223 -11.73 -38.07 -3.53
CA GLU A 223 -10.63 -38.44 -4.42
C GLU A 223 -10.32 -37.29 -5.38
N GLN A 224 -11.34 -36.69 -5.97
CA GLN A 224 -11.23 -35.53 -6.84
C GLN A 224 -10.63 -34.32 -6.11
N HIS A 225 -11.07 -34.06 -4.88
CA HIS A 225 -10.52 -33.01 -4.03
C HIS A 225 -9.02 -33.18 -3.83
N ARG A 226 -8.59 -34.38 -3.40
CA ARG A 226 -7.18 -34.69 -3.16
C ARG A 226 -6.34 -34.54 -4.42
N LEU A 227 -6.87 -34.99 -5.57
CA LEU A 227 -6.19 -34.86 -6.86
C LEU A 227 -5.97 -33.39 -7.24
N VAL A 228 -6.98 -32.52 -7.04
CA VAL A 228 -6.86 -31.08 -7.29
C VAL A 228 -5.89 -30.43 -6.31
N GLU A 229 -5.96 -30.80 -5.03
CA GLU A 229 -5.03 -30.32 -3.99
C GLU A 229 -3.57 -30.67 -4.32
N GLU A 230 -3.29 -31.94 -4.62
CA GLU A 230 -1.96 -32.42 -4.99
C GLU A 230 -1.43 -31.68 -6.24
N ALA A 231 -2.26 -31.49 -7.26
CA ALA A 231 -1.89 -30.74 -8.47
C ALA A 231 -1.52 -29.28 -8.16
N LEU A 232 -2.27 -28.62 -7.26
CA LEU A 232 -2.01 -27.25 -6.84
C LEU A 232 -0.75 -27.14 -5.98
N LEU A 233 -0.57 -28.03 -5.01
CA LEU A 233 0.60 -28.03 -4.12
C LEU A 233 1.90 -28.31 -4.90
N ALA A 234 1.84 -29.17 -5.93
CA ALA A 234 2.97 -29.42 -6.83
C ALA A 234 3.37 -28.19 -7.66
N ARG A 235 2.50 -27.17 -7.77
CA ARG A 235 2.70 -25.96 -8.56
C ARG A 235 2.79 -24.71 -7.69
N GLU A 236 3.59 -24.75 -6.64
CA GLU A 236 3.78 -23.61 -5.73
C GLU A 236 4.33 -22.36 -6.47
N PRO A 237 3.61 -21.22 -6.47
CA PRO A 237 4.10 -19.97 -7.04
C PRO A 237 5.14 -19.30 -6.13
N ARG A 238 5.95 -18.39 -6.70
CA ARG A 238 6.91 -17.57 -5.92
C ARG A 238 6.17 -16.46 -5.16
N LEU A 239 5.68 -16.76 -3.97
CA LEU A 239 4.87 -15.84 -3.17
C LEU A 239 5.72 -14.87 -2.36
N ARG A 240 5.39 -13.57 -2.43
CA ARG A 240 6.02 -12.56 -1.57
C ARG A 240 5.60 -12.73 -0.12
N LEU A 241 6.53 -12.94 0.81
CA LEU A 241 6.26 -13.28 2.22
C LEU A 241 6.04 -12.09 3.16
N ASP A 242 6.31 -10.86 2.70
CA ASP A 242 6.28 -9.69 3.57
C ASP A 242 4.85 -9.24 3.90
N GLU A 243 4.56 -9.17 5.20
CA GLU A 243 3.24 -8.82 5.74
C GLU A 243 2.77 -7.43 5.31
N SER A 244 3.68 -6.48 5.09
CA SER A 244 3.34 -5.14 4.62
C SER A 244 2.80 -5.11 3.19
N ALA A 245 3.21 -6.08 2.36
CA ALA A 245 2.69 -6.26 1.00
C ALA A 245 1.33 -7.00 1.02
N ARG A 246 1.10 -7.85 2.03
CA ARG A 246 -0.14 -8.61 2.17
C ARG A 246 -1.21 -7.83 2.90
N ARG A 247 -1.87 -6.96 2.16
CA ARG A 247 -3.26 -6.65 2.48
C ARG A 247 -4.03 -7.95 2.27
N SER A 248 -4.55 -8.56 3.34
CA SER A 248 -5.37 -9.77 3.23
C SER A 248 -6.51 -9.48 2.26
N ASN A 249 -6.39 -10.01 1.06
CA ASN A 249 -7.32 -9.84 -0.03
C ASN A 249 -7.72 -11.24 -0.48
N ALA A 250 -8.69 -11.81 0.24
CA ALA A 250 -9.17 -13.16 0.00
C ALA A 250 -9.61 -13.38 -1.46
N HIS A 251 -10.07 -12.33 -2.15
CA HIS A 251 -10.38 -12.41 -3.57
C HIS A 251 -9.12 -12.58 -4.42
N ALA A 252 -8.05 -11.82 -4.13
CA ALA A 252 -6.79 -11.95 -4.83
C ALA A 252 -6.13 -13.32 -4.59
N GLU A 253 -6.14 -13.82 -3.35
CA GLU A 253 -5.66 -15.16 -3.01
C GLU A 253 -6.45 -16.24 -3.76
N GLN A 254 -7.77 -16.09 -3.84
CA GLN A 254 -8.64 -16.98 -4.62
C GLN A 254 -8.32 -16.96 -6.12
N MET A 255 -8.18 -15.77 -6.71
CA MET A 255 -7.83 -15.64 -8.12
C MET A 255 -6.45 -16.20 -8.42
N LEU A 256 -5.50 -16.07 -7.48
CA LEU A 256 -4.17 -16.67 -7.60
C LEU A 256 -4.26 -18.20 -7.65
N VAL A 257 -4.99 -18.83 -6.73
CA VAL A 257 -5.19 -20.29 -6.76
C VAL A 257 -5.83 -20.74 -8.08
N TYR A 258 -6.84 -20.03 -8.57
CA TYR A 258 -7.45 -20.34 -9.87
C TYR A 258 -6.47 -20.16 -11.04
N SER A 259 -5.61 -19.14 -10.99
CA SER A 259 -4.59 -18.90 -12.01
C SER A 259 -3.55 -20.03 -12.02
N THR A 260 -3.11 -20.48 -10.85
CA THR A 260 -2.19 -21.61 -10.69
C THR A 260 -2.82 -22.91 -11.16
N LEU A 261 -4.09 -23.16 -10.79
CA LEU A 261 -4.84 -24.33 -11.26
C LEU A 261 -4.90 -24.38 -12.79
N ALA A 262 -4.99 -23.22 -13.44
CA ALA A 262 -5.04 -23.13 -14.89
C ALA A 262 -3.71 -23.49 -15.58
N ASP A 263 -2.60 -23.54 -14.84
CA ASP A 263 -1.25 -23.87 -15.31
C ASP A 263 -0.83 -25.32 -14.94
N VAL A 264 -1.66 -26.08 -14.22
CA VAL A 264 -1.40 -27.51 -13.93
C VAL A 264 -1.69 -28.38 -15.15
N ASP A 265 -1.15 -29.59 -15.19
CA ASP A 265 -1.53 -30.56 -16.22
C ASP A 265 -3.02 -30.92 -16.09
N ALA A 266 -3.79 -30.58 -17.12
CA ALA A 266 -5.24 -30.75 -17.16
C ALA A 266 -5.66 -32.21 -17.38
N ALA A 267 -4.80 -33.04 -17.99
CA ALA A 267 -5.22 -34.38 -18.43
C ALA A 267 -5.65 -35.30 -17.27
N PRO A 268 -4.90 -35.39 -16.14
CA PRO A 268 -5.33 -36.18 -14.99
C PRO A 268 -6.64 -35.68 -14.37
N LEU A 269 -6.81 -34.35 -14.27
CA LEU A 269 -8.01 -33.74 -13.69
C LEU A 269 -9.24 -33.99 -14.56
N GLN A 270 -9.11 -33.83 -15.88
CA GLN A 270 -10.20 -34.04 -16.82
C GLN A 270 -10.66 -35.50 -16.86
N ALA A 271 -9.74 -36.46 -16.68
CA ALA A 271 -10.08 -37.88 -16.62
C ALA A 271 -10.85 -38.26 -15.35
N ALA A 272 -10.57 -37.59 -14.23
CA ALA A 272 -11.20 -37.87 -12.93
C ALA A 272 -12.54 -37.12 -12.72
N LEU A 273 -12.74 -36.01 -13.43
CA LEU A 273 -13.92 -35.15 -13.27
C LEU A 273 -15.00 -35.47 -14.30
N SER A 274 -16.27 -35.38 -13.89
CA SER A 274 -17.37 -35.37 -14.85
C SER A 274 -17.30 -34.12 -15.74
N GLU A 275 -17.86 -34.22 -16.94
CA GLU A 275 -17.92 -33.11 -17.90
C GLU A 275 -18.56 -31.83 -17.31
N ARG A 276 -19.56 -31.97 -16.43
CA ARG A 276 -20.18 -30.83 -15.72
C ARG A 276 -19.18 -30.18 -14.76
N GLN A 277 -18.50 -30.98 -13.95
CA GLN A 277 -17.51 -30.48 -12.98
C GLN A 277 -16.33 -29.81 -13.71
N TRP A 278 -15.85 -30.43 -14.78
CA TRP A 278 -14.76 -29.89 -15.60
C TRP A 278 -15.10 -28.52 -16.18
N ARG A 279 -16.29 -28.33 -16.76
CA ARG A 279 -16.72 -27.01 -17.26
C ARG A 279 -16.79 -25.94 -16.18
N ALA A 280 -17.28 -26.30 -14.99
CA ALA A 280 -17.33 -25.38 -13.85
C ALA A 280 -15.91 -24.98 -13.43
N LEU A 281 -15.01 -25.96 -13.28
CA LEU A 281 -13.61 -25.73 -12.95
C LEU A 281 -12.90 -24.89 -14.02
N ALA A 282 -13.13 -25.18 -15.30
CA ALA A 282 -12.59 -24.42 -16.43
C ALA A 282 -13.02 -22.95 -16.41
N THR A 283 -14.24 -22.67 -15.98
CA THR A 283 -14.72 -21.30 -15.81
C THR A 283 -13.92 -20.57 -14.73
N LEU A 284 -13.67 -21.21 -13.59
CA LEU A 284 -12.84 -20.65 -12.50
C LEU A 284 -11.39 -20.43 -12.96
N MET A 285 -10.79 -21.42 -13.63
CA MET A 285 -9.44 -21.31 -14.20
C MET A 285 -9.32 -20.13 -15.18
N ASN A 286 -10.32 -19.94 -16.06
CA ASN A 286 -10.35 -18.82 -17.00
C ASN A 286 -10.42 -17.46 -16.28
N GLN A 287 -11.17 -17.36 -15.17
CA GLN A 287 -11.19 -16.15 -14.34
C GLN A 287 -9.80 -15.88 -13.74
N GLY A 288 -9.16 -16.90 -13.17
CA GLY A 288 -7.80 -16.78 -12.62
C GLY A 288 -6.75 -16.35 -13.65
N ARG A 289 -6.82 -16.87 -14.89
CA ARG A 289 -5.94 -16.43 -15.99
C ARG A 289 -6.17 -14.96 -16.35
N ALA A 290 -7.43 -14.54 -16.46
CA ALA A 290 -7.78 -13.16 -16.80
C ALA A 290 -7.27 -12.14 -15.75
N MET A 291 -7.13 -12.57 -14.50
CA MET A 291 -6.67 -11.73 -13.39
C MET A 291 -5.15 -11.75 -13.15
N ARG A 292 -4.36 -12.52 -13.92
CA ARG A 292 -2.92 -12.71 -13.67
C ARG A 292 -2.13 -11.40 -13.63
N SER A 293 -2.33 -10.52 -14.61
CA SER A 293 -1.64 -9.22 -14.66
C SER A 293 -1.99 -8.31 -13.48
N TRP A 294 -3.24 -8.38 -12.99
CA TRP A 294 -3.65 -7.65 -11.80
C TRP A 294 -3.02 -8.25 -10.53
N LEU A 295 -2.94 -9.58 -10.40
CA LEU A 295 -2.29 -10.25 -9.27
C LEU A 295 -0.79 -9.90 -9.16
N GLU A 296 -0.10 -9.82 -10.29
CA GLU A 296 1.29 -9.36 -10.36
C GLU A 296 1.42 -7.88 -9.95
N GLN A 297 0.46 -7.03 -10.33
CA GLN A 297 0.42 -5.62 -9.90
C GLN A 297 0.12 -5.47 -8.41
N GLN A 298 -0.65 -6.38 -7.81
CA GLN A 298 -0.90 -6.42 -6.36
C GLN A 298 0.31 -6.95 -5.57
N GLY A 299 1.39 -7.39 -6.24
CA GLY A 299 2.61 -7.85 -5.57
C GLY A 299 2.45 -9.16 -4.80
N LEU A 300 1.44 -9.98 -5.10
CA LEU A 300 1.30 -11.30 -4.45
C LEU A 300 2.37 -12.29 -4.91
N VAL A 301 2.77 -12.16 -6.17
CA VAL A 301 3.78 -13.01 -6.81
C VAL A 301 5.05 -12.18 -7.01
N GLU A 302 6.20 -12.77 -6.69
CA GLU A 302 7.50 -12.22 -7.04
C GLU A 302 7.61 -12.11 -8.56
N ARG A 303 7.98 -10.93 -9.06
CA ARG A 303 8.35 -10.83 -10.47
C ARG A 303 9.60 -11.69 -10.67
N PRO A 304 9.68 -12.48 -11.75
CA PRO A 304 10.93 -13.13 -12.10
C PRO A 304 12.01 -12.05 -12.21
N ALA A 305 13.17 -12.29 -11.60
CA ALA A 305 14.31 -11.40 -11.78
C ALA A 305 14.56 -11.27 -13.28
N GLU A 306 14.49 -10.05 -13.81
CA GLU A 306 14.93 -9.80 -15.18
C GLU A 306 16.39 -10.25 -15.26
N ALA A 307 16.68 -11.15 -16.19
CA ALA A 307 18.05 -11.57 -16.41
C ALA A 307 18.88 -10.31 -16.78
N PRO A 308 20.06 -10.12 -16.17
CA PRO A 308 20.89 -8.93 -16.39
C PRO A 308 21.34 -8.78 -17.85
#